data_AF-A0A3B7LHU4-F1
#
_entry.id   AF-A0A3B7LHU4-F1
#
_cell.length_a   1.000
_cell.length_b   1.000
_cell.length_c   1.000
_cell.angle_alpha   90.00
_cell.angle_beta   90.00
_cell.angle_gamma   90.00
#
_symmetry.space_group_name_H-M   'P 1'
#
loop_
_entity.id
_entity.type
_entity.pdbx_description
1 polymer ?
#
loop_
_entity_poly.entity_id
_entity_poly.type
_entity_poly.pdbx_seq_one_letter_code
_entity_poly.pdbx_strand_id
1 'polypeptide(L)' 'MATMPDSLLKDAIEDIGENASVLHRLGLRLLDTAPETANAALAVAQELWEVQKGLSDGRQVKFGTKPSP' A
#
# COMPACT_ATOMS: atom_id res chain seq x y z
N MET A 1 -5.26 24.34 -9.58
CA MET A 1 -4.86 22.97 -9.15
C MET A 1 -3.76 23.15 -8.14
N ALA A 2 -3.93 22.67 -6.90
CA ALA A 2 -2.86 22.69 -5.92
C ALA A 2 -1.87 21.57 -6.27
N THR A 3 -0.65 21.92 -6.68
CA THR A 3 0.45 20.98 -6.82
C THR A 3 0.97 20.64 -5.43
N MET A 4 1.01 19.36 -5.09
CA MET A 4 1.67 18.90 -3.87
C MET A 4 3.18 19.21 -3.98
N PRO A 5 3.82 19.74 -2.93
CA PRO A 5 5.27 19.89 -2.88
C PRO A 5 5.97 18.53 -2.99
N ASP A 6 7.08 18.45 -3.72
CA ASP A 6 7.84 17.22 -3.93
C ASP A 6 8.31 16.55 -2.61
N SER A 7 8.57 17.35 -1.57
CA SER A 7 8.90 16.83 -0.24
C SER A 7 7.73 16.07 0.39
N LEU A 8 6.51 16.58 0.30
CA LEU A 8 5.32 15.92 0.84
C LEU A 8 4.99 14.63 0.06
N LEU A 9 5.24 14.62 -1.25
CA LEU A 9 5.09 13.42 -2.07
C LEU A 9 6.11 12.34 -1.65
N LYS A 10 7.37 12.75 -1.42
CA LYS A 10 8.42 11.84 -0.98
C LYS A 10 8.11 11.23 0.39
N ASP A 11 7.68 12.05 1.35
CA ASP A 11 7.30 11.59 2.69
C ASP A 11 6.14 10.58 2.60
N ALA A 12 5.12 10.88 1.78
CA ALA A 12 4.00 9.96 1.57
C ALA A 12 4.43 8.62 0.93
N ILE A 13 5.38 8.64 -0.02
CA ILE A 13 5.93 7.41 -0.63
C ILE A 13 6.67 6.56 0.42
N GLU A 14 7.42 7.20 1.31
CA GLU A 14 8.14 6.52 2.41
C GLU A 14 7.15 5.90 3.40
N ASP A 15 6.16 6.68 3.88
CA ASP A 15 5.12 6.22 4.80
C ASP A 15 4.35 5.02 4.25
N ILE A 16 4.00 5.03 2.95
CA ILE A 16 3.31 3.91 2.31
C ILE A 16 4.19 2.65 2.33
N GLY A 17 5.48 2.79 2.03
CA GLY A 17 6.43 1.67 2.04
C GLY A 17 6.65 1.06 3.42
N GLU A 18 6.69 1.89 4.46
CA GLU A 18 6.78 1.44 5.85
C GLU A 18 5.54 0.65 6.27
N ASN A 19 4.35 1.17 5.99
CA ASN A 19 3.08 0.50 6.31
C ASN A 19 2.92 -0.83 5.57
N ALA A 20 3.28 -0.87 4.28
CA ALA A 20 3.31 -2.12 3.50
C ALA A 20 4.24 -3.16 4.16
N SER A 21 5.42 -2.74 4.60
CA SER A 21 6.39 -3.60 5.27
C SER A 21 5.91 -4.12 6.64
N VAL A 22 5.17 -3.30 7.40
CA VAL A 22 4.54 -3.73 8.67
C VAL A 22 3.47 -4.79 8.41
N LEU A 23 2.56 -4.54 7.47
CA LEU A 23 1.48 -5.46 7.13
C LEU A 23 2.00 -6.77 6.55
N HIS A 24 3.05 -6.72 5.73
CA HIS A 24 3.68 -7.92 5.19
C HIS A 24 4.25 -8.81 6.30
N ARG A 25 5.02 -8.21 7.23
CA ARG A 25 5.58 -8.94 8.39
C ARG A 25 4.50 -9.49 9.31
N LEU A 26 3.42 -8.74 9.53
CA LEU A 26 2.27 -9.22 10.30
C LEU A 26 1.60 -10.42 9.62
N GLY A 27 1.37 -10.31 8.31
CA GLY A 27 0.77 -11.38 7.52
C GLY A 27 1.58 -12.68 7.59
N LEU A 28 2.90 -12.60 7.39
CA LEU A 28 3.78 -13.77 7.51
C LEU A 28 3.74 -14.41 8.91
N ARG A 29 3.65 -13.61 9.98
CA ARG A 29 3.58 -14.12 11.35
C ARG A 29 2.26 -14.84 11.66
N LEU A 30 1.18 -14.42 11.00
CA LEU A 30 -0.16 -14.96 11.24
C LEU A 30 -0.50 -16.16 10.33
N LEU A 31 0.36 -16.51 9.38
CA LEU A 31 0.05 -17.47 8.31
C LEU A 31 -0.44 -18.82 8.87
N ASP A 32 0.19 -19.30 9.94
CA ASP A 32 -0.12 -20.60 10.55
C ASP A 32 -1.22 -20.52 11.62
N THR A 33 -1.46 -19.34 12.22
CA THR A 33 -2.39 -19.18 13.36
C THR A 33 -3.73 -18.57 12.99
N ALA A 34 -3.74 -17.70 11.97
CA ALA A 34 -4.92 -16.96 11.51
C ALA A 34 -4.79 -16.69 9.99
N PRO A 35 -4.91 -17.74 9.16
CA PRO A 35 -4.59 -17.67 7.73
C PRO A 35 -5.44 -16.66 6.95
N GLU A 36 -6.71 -16.46 7.32
CA GLU A 36 -7.57 -15.46 6.69
C GLU A 36 -7.07 -14.03 6.96
N THR A 37 -6.73 -13.73 8.22
CA THR A 37 -6.16 -12.44 8.62
C THR A 37 -4.77 -12.24 8.00
N ALA A 38 -3.97 -13.30 7.94
CA ALA A 38 -2.67 -13.28 7.29
C ALA A 38 -2.78 -12.90 5.81
N ASN A 39 -3.67 -13.58 5.07
CA ASN A 39 -3.91 -13.31 3.66
C ASN A 39 -4.44 -11.89 3.43
N ALA A 40 -5.33 -11.39 4.28
CA ALA A 40 -5.80 -10.02 4.20
C ALA A 40 -4.66 -9.01 4.41
N ALA A 41 -3.82 -9.20 5.43
CA ALA A 41 -2.67 -8.34 5.69
C ALA A 41 -1.65 -8.35 4.55
N LEU A 42 -1.37 -9.53 3.96
CA LEU A 42 -0.49 -9.67 2.80
C LEU A 42 -1.07 -9.00 1.55
N ALA A 43 -2.38 -9.12 1.31
CA ALA A 43 -3.04 -8.48 0.17
C ALA A 43 -2.96 -6.95 0.27
N VAL A 44 -3.25 -6.38 1.44
CA VAL A 44 -3.15 -4.92 1.64
C VAL A 44 -1.70 -4.45 1.52
N ALA A 45 -0.73 -5.21 2.04
CA ALA A 45 0.70 -4.88 1.86
C ALA A 45 1.09 -4.81 0.37
N GLN A 46 0.62 -5.76 -0.44
CA GLN A 46 0.86 -5.77 -1.88
C GLN A 46 0.23 -4.56 -2.58
N GLU A 47 -1.01 -4.21 -2.23
CA GLU A 47 -1.67 -3.03 -2.79
C GLU A 47 -0.90 -1.74 -2.48
N LEU A 48 -0.42 -1.59 -1.25
CA LEU A 48 0.39 -0.43 -0.85
C LEU A 48 1.71 -0.36 -1.62
N TRP A 49 2.39 -1.48 -1.89
CA TRP A 49 3.61 -1.46 -2.72
C TRP A 49 3.34 -1.04 -4.17
N GLU A 50 2.22 -1.46 -4.75
CA GLU A 50 1.84 -1.01 -6.10
C GLU A 50 1.53 0.50 -6.13
N VAL A 51 0.89 1.01 -5.08
CA VAL A 51 0.67 2.47 -4.92
C VAL A 51 2.00 3.19 -4.80
N GLN A 52 2.89 2.73 -3.90
CA GLN A 52 4.21 3.31 -3.69
C GLN A 52 5.01 3.38 -5.00
N LYS A 53 5.03 2.28 -5.75
CA LYS A 53 5.74 2.17 -7.02
C LYS A 53 5.14 3.09 -8.07
N GLY A 54 3.81 3.14 -8.18
CA GLY A 54 3.14 4.03 -9.12
C GLY A 54 3.47 5.51 -8.83
N LEU A 55 3.40 5.92 -7.56
CA LEU A 55 3.78 7.28 -7.14
C LEU A 55 5.27 7.58 -7.40
N SER A 56 6.17 6.63 -7.12
CA SER A 56 7.61 6.78 -7.35
C SER A 56 7.97 6.93 -8.83
N ASP A 57 7.25 6.20 -9.70
CA ASP A 57 7.43 6.25 -11.15
C ASP A 57 6.74 7.47 -11.80
N GLY A 58 6.10 8.35 -11.01
CA GLY A 58 5.30 9.47 -11.50
C GLY A 58 4.03 9.04 -12.26
N ARG A 59 3.58 7.79 -12.07
CA ARG A 59 2.36 7.24 -12.68
C ARG A 59 1.15 7.49 -11.78
N GLN A 60 0.04 7.93 -12.38
CA GLN A 60 -1.23 7.95 -11.66
C GLN A 60 -1.65 6.52 -11.33
N VAL A 61 -1.68 6.20 -10.03
CA VAL A 61 -2.27 4.96 -9.53
C VAL A 61 -3.78 5.10 -9.64
N LYS A 62 -4.40 4.33 -10.53
CA LYS A 62 -5.87 4.24 -10.58
C LYS A 62 -6.30 3.29 -9.48
N PHE A 63 -6.76 3.83 -8.36
CA PHE A 63 -7.51 3.04 -7.39
C PHE A 63 -8.75 2.50 -8.11
N GLY A 64 -8.89 1.17 -8.14
CA GLY A 64 -10.07 0.51 -8.66
C GLY A 64 -11.26 0.72 -7.72
N THR A 65 -11.73 1.95 -7.53
CA THR A 65 -13.01 2.22 -6.87
C THR A 65 -14.11 1.93 -7.88
N LYS A 66 -14.41 0.65 -8.08
CA LYS A 66 -15.73 0.28 -8.61
C LYS A 66 -16.66 0.31 -7.39
N PRO A 67 -17.54 1.31 -7.23
CA PRO A 67 -18.68 1.10 -6.35
C PRO A 67 -19.48 -0.05 -6.96
N SER A 68 -19.54 -1.19 -6.27
CA SER A 68 -20.52 -2.21 -6.62
C SER A 68 -21.91 -1.61 -6.43
N PRO A 69 -22.81 -1.71 -7.43
CA PRO A 69 -24.21 -1.36 -7.27
C PRO A 69 -24.90 -2.28 -6.25
#